data_AF-G5NHS1-F1
#
_entry.id   AF-G5NHS1-F1
#
_cell.length_a   1.000
_cell.length_b   1.000
_cell.length_c   1.000
_cell.angle_alpha   90.00
_cell.angle_beta   90.00
_cell.angle_gamma   90.00
#
_symmetry.space_group_name_H-M   'P 1'
#
loop_
_entity.id
_entity.type
_entity.pdbx_description
1 polymer ?
#
loop_
_entity_poly.entity_id
_entity_poly.type
_entity_poly.pdbx_seq_one_letter_code
_entity_poly.pdbx_strand_id
1 'polypeptide(L)' 'WDTGIKWGAAASVRLHFQIRYRATAIDPLRYLPPQGSKPKC' A
#
# COMPACT_ATOMS: atom_id res chain seq x y z
N TRP A 1 9.54 -12.10 -32.36
CA TRP A 1 8.17 -11.72 -31.98
C TRP A 1 7.56 -12.94 -31.32
N ASP A 2 7.11 -12.80 -30.07
CA ASP A 2 6.65 -13.89 -29.17
C ASP A 2 7.73 -14.74 -28.47
N THR A 3 8.55 -14.12 -27.63
CA THR A 3 9.06 -14.82 -26.44
C THR A 3 8.07 -14.59 -25.30
N GLY A 4 6.96 -15.34 -25.34
CA GLY A 4 5.85 -15.35 -24.40
C GLY A 4 6.20 -15.84 -22.99
N ILE A 5 7.15 -15.20 -22.33
CA ILE A 5 7.43 -15.40 -20.91
C ILE A 5 7.34 -14.05 -20.19
N LYS A 6 6.12 -13.70 -19.75
CA LYS A 6 5.91 -12.75 -18.65
C LYS A 6 5.94 -13.53 -17.33
N TRP A 7 7.12 -13.81 -16.78
CA TRP A 7 7.21 -14.19 -15.35
C TRP A 7 7.11 -12.93 -14.48
N GLY A 8 5.94 -12.29 -14.54
CA GLY A 8 5.59 -11.14 -13.73
C GLY A 8 4.83 -11.59 -12.49
N ALA A 9 5.54 -12.07 -11.48
CA ALA A 9 5.02 -12.11 -10.12
C ALA A 9 5.89 -11.18 -9.27
N ALA A 10 5.58 -9.88 -9.31
CA ALA A 10 6.12 -8.96 -8.33
C ALA A 10 5.58 -9.42 -6.96
N ALA A 11 6.46 -9.96 -6.12
CA ALA A 11 6.09 -10.35 -4.76
C ALA A 11 5.74 -9.07 -3.98
N SER A 12 4.46 -8.71 -3.94
CA SER A 12 4.01 -7.52 -3.23
C SER A 12 3.99 -7.81 -1.74
N VAL A 13 4.86 -7.15 -0.99
CA VAL A 13 4.71 -7.06 0.47
C VAL A 13 3.55 -6.10 0.75
N ARG A 14 2.56 -6.57 1.52
CA ARG A 14 1.41 -5.76 1.93
C ARG A 14 1.51 -5.50 3.43
N LEU A 15 1.44 -4.24 3.82
CA LEU A 15 1.36 -3.84 5.22
C LEU A 15 -0.10 -3.70 5.62
N HIS A 16 -0.53 -4.47 6.63
CA HIS A 16 -1.79 -4.23 7.31
C HIS A 16 -1.54 -3.34 8.52
N PHE A 17 -2.30 -2.26 8.65
CA PHE A 17 -2.31 -1.42 9.85
C PHE A 17 -3.72 -0.87 10.09
N GLN A 18 -4.00 -0.50 11.33
CA GLN A 18 -5.27 0.04 11.77
C GLN A 18 -5.02 1.29 12.59
N ILE A 19 -5.75 2.37 12.31
CA ILE A 19 -5.74 3.59 13.12
C ILE A 19 -6.96 3.56 14.04
N ARG A 20 -6.75 3.81 15.34
CA ARG A 20 -7.81 3.88 16.34
C ARG A 20 -7.69 5.16 17.17
N TYR A 21 -8.83 5.78 17.45
CA TYR A 21 -8.96 6.75 18.53
C TYR A 21 -9.80 6.13 19.63
N ARG A 22 -9.21 5.96 20.82
CA ARG A 22 -9.77 5.12 21.88
C ARG A 22 -10.07 3.71 21.33
N ALA A 23 -11.31 3.22 21.47
CA ALA A 23 -11.73 1.91 21.00
C ALA A 23 -12.22 1.91 19.53
N THR A 24 -12.39 3.07 18.90
CA THR A 24 -13.03 3.20 17.60
C THR A 24 -12.01 3.17 16.47
N ALA A 25 -12.23 2.31 15.47
CA ALA A 25 -11.45 2.28 14.24
C ALA A 25 -11.79 3.49 13.36
N ILE A 26 -10.76 4.13 12.81
CA ILE A 26 -10.90 5.29 11.93
C ILE A 26 -10.37 4.90 10.54
N ASP A 27 -10.95 5.49 9.50
CA ASP A 27 -10.47 5.35 8.13
C ASP A 27 -8.99 5.79 8.03
N PRO A 28 -8.07 4.85 7.75
CA PRO A 28 -6.64 5.17 7.67
C PRO A 28 -6.31 6.10 6.51
N LEU A 29 -7.09 6.10 5.42
CA LEU A 29 -6.79 6.88 4.22
C LEU A 29 -6.74 8.38 4.51
N ARG A 30 -7.48 8.85 5.52
CA ARG A 30 -7.50 10.24 5.96
C ARG A 30 -6.17 10.75 6.51
N TYR A 31 -5.31 9.85 6.97
CA TYR A 31 -4.01 10.18 7.57
C TYR A 31 -2.83 9.73 6.70
N LEU A 32 -3.12 9.07 5.58
CA LEU A 32 -2.08 8.70 4.63
C LEU A 32 -1.73 9.88 3.74
N PRO A 33 -0.45 10.01 3.38
CA PRO A 33 -0.06 10.92 2.32
C PRO A 33 -0.74 10.50 1.01
N PRO A 34 -0.94 11.43 0.06
CA PRO A 34 -1.42 11.10 -1.28
C PRO A 34 -0.60 9.96 -1.87
N GLN A 35 -1.28 8.95 -2.40
CA GLN A 35 -0.60 7.80 -3.02
C GLN A 35 0.29 8.28 -4.18
N GLY A 36 1.52 7.76 -4.24
CA GLY A 36 2.51 8.17 -5.23
C GLY A 36 3.29 9.44 -4.87
N SER A 37 2.99 10.10 -3.74
CA SER A 37 3.85 11.18 -3.23
C SER A 37 5.21 10.64 -2.76
N LYS A 38 6.25 11.48 -2.85
CA LYS A 38 7.61 11.10 -2.44
C LYS A 38 7.63 10.75 -0.94
N PRO A 39 8.23 9.62 -0.53
CA PRO A 39 8.35 9.28 0.88
C PRO A 39 9.13 10.37 1.61
N LYS A 40 8.62 10.79 2.77
CA LYS A 40 9.32 11.71 3.68
C LYS A 40 10.08 10.86 4.71
N CYS A 41 11.34 11.22 4.95
CA CYS A 41 12.14 10.69 6.04
C CYS A 41 11.86 11.45 7.34
#